data_AF-A0A952N247-F1
#
_entry.id   AF-A0A952N247-F1
#
_cell.length_a   1.000
_cell.length_b   1.000
_cell.length_c   1.000
_cell.angle_alpha   90.00
_cell.angle_beta   90.00
_cell.angle_gamma   90.00
#
_symmetry.space_group_name_H-M   'P 1'
#
loop_
_entity.id
_entity.type
_entity.pdbx_description
1 polymer ?
#
loop_
_entity_poly.entity_id
_entity_poly.type
_entity_poly.pdbx_seq_one_letter_code
_entity_poly.pdbx_strand_id
1 'polypeptide(L)'
;MKQFFTFLFSILCITAVAQGDREAAQQYRVEQEQSRRAALLRTMDEAVKEMDEGMYAEADEKFIHVLNNIKGVPSDLTFYFGKNSFYLNKFKQSTDWLNKYIQLKGTTGQHYEEAVSLLKRAEVEVLNERSREAAKAQQVLSQNYDIDCGPTGKVICPVCKGTTVIVKKGAFGNEYKTCSYCDKHGLLTCDQYNQLVRGELKPRPE
;
A
#
# COMPACT_ATOMS: atom_id res chain seq x y z
N MET A 1 12.70 68.44 -16.78
CA MET A 1 13.02 67.85 -15.46
C MET A 1 11.79 67.66 -14.56
N LYS A 2 10.93 68.67 -14.34
CA LYS A 2 9.72 68.53 -13.49
C LYS A 2 8.74 67.42 -13.92
N GLN A 3 8.43 67.31 -15.22
CA GLN A 3 7.50 66.29 -15.73
C GLN A 3 8.00 64.85 -15.58
N PHE A 4 9.32 64.62 -15.66
CA PHE A 4 9.92 63.30 -15.49
C PHE A 4 9.85 62.84 -14.03
N PHE A 5 10.04 63.78 -13.08
CA PHE A 5 9.95 63.51 -11.65
C PHE A 5 8.52 63.18 -11.21
N THR A 6 7.52 63.87 -11.76
CA THR A 6 6.11 63.55 -11.51
C THR A 6 5.73 62.17 -12.05
N PHE A 7 6.19 61.80 -13.25
CA PHE A 7 5.89 60.47 -13.82
C PHE A 7 6.53 59.33 -13.03
N LEU A 8 7.78 59.52 -12.56
CA LEU A 8 8.47 58.54 -11.72
C LEU A 8 7.77 58.34 -10.38
N PHE A 9 7.27 59.43 -9.76
CA PHE A 9 6.55 59.39 -8.49
C PHE A 9 5.18 58.69 -8.62
N SER A 10 4.47 58.92 -9.74
CA SER A 10 3.22 58.23 -10.04
C SER A 10 3.41 56.72 -10.22
N ILE A 11 4.48 56.28 -10.88
CA ILE A 11 4.79 54.86 -11.07
C ILE A 11 5.12 54.19 -9.73
N LEU A 12 5.89 54.85 -8.85
CA LEU A 12 6.21 54.33 -7.51
C LEU A 12 4.96 54.13 -6.64
N CYS A 13 4.02 55.08 -6.67
CA CYS A 13 2.76 54.97 -5.91
C CYS A 13 1.90 53.78 -6.38
N ILE A 14 1.81 53.54 -7.70
CA ILE A 14 1.01 52.43 -8.24
C ILE A 14 1.59 51.07 -7.83
N THR A 15 2.93 50.93 -7.82
CA THR A 15 3.59 49.70 -7.40
C THR A 15 3.41 49.40 -5.90
N ALA A 16 3.41 50.44 -5.04
CA ALA A 16 3.24 50.26 -3.61
C ALA A 16 1.82 49.80 -3.23
N VAL A 17 0.78 50.37 -3.87
CA VAL A 17 -0.62 49.99 -3.63
C VAL A 17 -0.89 48.56 -4.14
N ALA A 18 -0.41 48.22 -5.34
CA ALA A 18 -0.56 46.86 -5.89
C ALA A 18 0.18 45.79 -5.07
N GLN A 19 1.26 46.16 -4.38
CA GLN A 19 1.98 45.26 -3.48
C GLN A 19 1.21 45.03 -2.17
N GLY A 20 0.62 46.08 -1.57
CA GLY A 20 -0.20 45.98 -0.35
C GLY A 20 -1.45 45.09 -0.53
N ASP A 21 -2.16 45.23 -1.66
CA ASP A 21 -3.34 44.40 -1.95
C ASP A 21 -3.00 42.91 -2.10
N ARG A 22 -1.84 42.60 -2.70
CA ARG A 22 -1.36 41.21 -2.86
C ARG A 22 -0.97 40.59 -1.52
N GLU A 23 -0.31 41.34 -0.66
CA GLU A 23 0.08 40.89 0.68
C GLU A 23 -1.15 40.61 1.55
N ALA A 24 -2.16 41.48 1.55
CA ALA A 24 -3.41 41.27 2.27
C ALA A 24 -4.17 40.03 1.76
N ALA A 25 -4.27 39.86 0.43
CA ALA A 25 -4.88 38.67 -0.16
C ALA A 25 -4.13 37.38 0.20
N GLN A 26 -2.80 37.43 0.28
CA GLN A 26 -1.99 36.27 0.67
C GLN A 26 -2.16 35.93 2.15
N GLN A 27 -2.17 36.93 3.04
CA GLN A 27 -2.41 36.73 4.47
C GLN A 27 -3.77 36.07 4.71
N TYR A 28 -4.83 36.56 4.05
CA TYR A 28 -6.16 35.98 4.15
C TYR A 28 -6.19 34.49 3.73
N ARG A 29 -5.47 34.13 2.66
CA ARG A 29 -5.37 32.72 2.22
C ARG A 29 -4.64 31.84 3.24
N VAL A 30 -3.58 32.35 3.86
CA VAL A 30 -2.85 31.63 4.92
C VAL A 30 -3.75 31.42 6.13
N GLU A 31 -4.50 32.44 6.54
CA GLU A 31 -5.45 32.34 7.66
C GLU A 31 -6.55 31.32 7.39
N GLN A 32 -7.15 31.33 6.19
CA GLN A 32 -8.14 30.33 5.79
C GLN A 32 -7.55 28.91 5.83
N GLU A 33 -6.32 28.74 5.36
CA GLU A 33 -5.63 27.46 5.36
C GLU A 33 -5.32 26.97 6.77
N GLN A 34 -4.88 27.86 7.66
CA GLN A 34 -4.66 27.55 9.07
C GLN A 34 -5.96 27.16 9.77
N SER A 35 -7.04 27.92 9.55
CA SER A 35 -8.36 27.63 10.10
C SER A 35 -8.89 26.27 9.62
N ARG A 36 -8.78 25.99 8.32
CA ARG A 36 -9.13 24.67 7.75
C ARG A 36 -8.30 23.55 8.36
N ARG A 37 -6.98 23.75 8.50
CA ARG A 37 -6.10 22.76 9.11
C ARG A 37 -6.47 22.50 10.56
N ALA A 38 -6.77 23.54 11.35
CA ALA A 38 -7.20 23.41 12.73
C ALA A 38 -8.53 22.65 12.85
N ALA A 39 -9.48 22.88 11.94
CA ALA A 39 -10.73 22.11 11.90
C ALA A 39 -10.48 20.61 11.68
N LEU A 40 -9.62 20.25 10.71
CA LEU A 40 -9.26 18.86 10.45
C LEU A 40 -8.54 18.19 11.63
N LEU A 41 -7.67 18.93 12.32
CA LEU A 41 -6.99 18.39 13.51
C LEU A 41 -7.97 18.15 14.66
N ARG A 42 -9.01 18.99 14.83
CA ARG A 42 -10.08 18.70 15.80
C ARG A 42 -10.85 17.42 15.44
N THR A 43 -11.17 17.22 14.17
CA THR A 43 -11.79 15.97 13.70
C THR A 43 -10.87 14.75 13.93
N MET A 44 -9.56 14.93 13.80
CA MET A 44 -8.59 13.88 14.16
C MET A 44 -8.62 13.59 15.65
N ASP A 45 -8.65 14.61 16.52
CA ASP A 45 -8.72 14.43 17.97
C ASP A 45 -10.00 13.71 18.39
N GLU A 46 -11.13 14.00 17.72
CA GLU A 46 -12.38 13.25 17.87
C GLU A 46 -12.22 11.79 17.47
N ALA A 47 -11.60 11.51 16.31
CA ALA A 47 -11.32 10.15 15.86
C ALA A 47 -10.46 9.36 16.86
N VAL A 48 -9.47 10.02 17.48
CA VAL A 48 -8.63 9.38 18.52
C VAL A 48 -9.46 8.98 19.73
N LYS A 49 -10.37 9.85 20.21
CA LYS A 49 -11.26 9.52 21.32
C LYS A 49 -12.15 8.32 21.01
N GLU A 50 -12.76 8.31 19.82
CA GLU A 50 -13.63 7.21 19.40
C GLU A 50 -12.85 5.90 19.26
N MET A 51 -11.63 5.96 18.72
CA MET A 51 -10.73 4.80 18.66
C MET A 51 -10.39 4.28 20.07
N ASP A 52 -10.06 5.16 21.01
CA ASP A 52 -9.74 4.80 22.40
C ASP A 52 -10.97 4.23 23.14
N GLU A 53 -12.18 4.60 22.74
CA GLU A 53 -13.45 4.03 23.20
C GLU A 53 -13.83 2.71 22.50
N GLY A 54 -13.03 2.25 21.53
CA GLY A 54 -13.25 1.02 20.78
C GLY A 54 -14.21 1.15 19.59
N MET A 55 -14.65 2.37 19.28
CA MET A 55 -15.48 2.70 18.11
C MET A 55 -14.59 2.85 16.86
N TYR A 56 -13.94 1.75 16.48
CA TYR A 56 -12.90 1.76 15.46
C TYR A 56 -13.43 2.08 14.06
N ALA A 57 -14.68 1.73 13.75
CA ALA A 57 -15.28 2.00 12.44
C ALA A 57 -15.59 3.49 12.27
N GLU A 58 -16.15 4.11 13.31
CA GLU A 58 -16.47 5.53 13.38
C GLU A 58 -15.19 6.38 13.34
N ALA A 59 -14.16 5.94 14.08
CA ALA A 59 -12.84 6.57 14.04
C ALA A 59 -12.20 6.48 12.64
N ASP A 60 -12.34 5.34 11.95
CA ASP A 60 -11.82 5.12 10.59
C ASP A 60 -12.39 6.13 9.59
N GLU A 61 -13.70 6.36 9.63
CA GLU A 61 -14.37 7.33 8.77
C GLU A 61 -13.80 8.75 8.97
N LYS A 62 -13.58 9.15 10.22
CA LYS A 62 -12.98 10.45 10.54
C LYS A 62 -11.51 10.52 10.13
N PHE A 63 -10.71 9.48 10.36
CA PHE A 63 -9.32 9.46 9.90
C PHE A 63 -9.22 9.56 8.38
N ILE A 64 -10.06 8.84 7.64
CA ILE A 64 -10.15 8.92 6.18
C ILE A 64 -10.56 10.32 5.74
N HIS A 65 -11.54 10.93 6.41
CA HIS A 65 -11.94 12.31 6.13
C HIS A 65 -10.75 13.28 6.29
N VAL A 66 -9.98 13.17 7.37
CA VAL A 66 -8.81 14.02 7.62
C VAL A 66 -7.74 13.79 6.54
N LEU A 67 -7.41 12.53 6.24
CA LEU A 67 -6.42 12.17 5.21
C LEU A 67 -6.76 12.73 3.83
N ASN A 68 -8.04 12.67 3.44
CA ASN A 68 -8.49 13.16 2.14
C ASN A 68 -8.48 14.70 2.02
N ASN A 69 -8.43 15.41 3.14
CA ASN A 69 -8.62 16.86 3.18
C ASN A 69 -7.41 17.66 3.70
N ILE A 70 -6.42 16.99 4.29
CA ILE A 70 -5.23 17.63 4.84
C ILE A 70 -4.13 17.74 3.77
N LYS A 71 -3.49 18.91 3.65
CA LYS A 71 -2.42 19.11 2.67
C LYS A 71 -1.11 18.39 3.00
N GLY A 72 -0.86 18.16 4.29
CA GLY A 72 0.34 17.50 4.79
C GLY A 72 0.00 16.62 5.98
N VAL A 73 0.21 15.32 5.81
CA VAL A 73 -0.15 14.29 6.81
C VAL A 73 0.74 14.45 8.05
N PRO A 74 0.16 14.76 9.24
CA PRO A 74 0.90 14.79 10.50
C PRO A 74 1.41 13.39 10.87
N SER A 75 2.56 13.29 11.52
CA SER A 75 3.08 12.00 11.97
C SER A 75 2.11 11.30 12.92
N ASP A 76 1.46 12.03 13.83
CA ASP A 76 0.56 11.40 14.81
C ASP A 76 -0.67 10.78 14.11
N LEU A 77 -1.17 11.40 13.04
CA LEU A 77 -2.21 10.80 12.20
C LEU A 77 -1.78 9.46 11.61
N THR A 78 -0.52 9.32 11.19
CA THR A 78 0.00 8.04 10.67
C THR A 78 0.02 6.96 11.75
N PHE A 79 0.34 7.31 13.00
CA PHE A 79 0.29 6.36 14.10
C PHE A 79 -1.14 5.95 14.42
N TYR A 80 -2.03 6.91 14.68
CA TYR A 80 -3.39 6.63 15.11
C TYR A 80 -4.19 5.89 14.03
N PHE A 81 -4.03 6.28 12.77
CA PHE A 81 -4.68 5.56 11.69
C PHE A 81 -4.14 4.13 11.57
N GLY A 82 -2.83 3.93 11.65
CA GLY A 82 -2.23 2.59 11.65
C GLY A 82 -2.68 1.72 12.82
N LYS A 83 -2.83 2.31 14.02
CA LYS A 83 -3.37 1.65 15.22
C LYS A 83 -4.84 1.27 15.02
N ASN A 84 -5.68 2.19 14.54
CA ASN A 84 -7.09 1.93 14.26
C ASN A 84 -7.26 0.80 13.23
N SER A 85 -6.49 0.85 12.13
CA SER A 85 -6.48 -0.20 11.11
C SER A 85 -6.12 -1.58 11.67
N PHE A 86 -5.23 -1.65 12.68
CA PHE A 86 -4.89 -2.91 13.34
C PHE A 86 -6.13 -3.53 13.99
N TYR A 87 -6.89 -2.73 14.76
CA TYR A 87 -8.08 -3.19 15.46
C TYR A 87 -9.26 -3.50 14.53
N LEU A 88 -9.26 -2.94 13.33
CA LEU A 88 -10.19 -3.31 12.25
C LEU A 88 -9.76 -4.56 11.46
N ASN A 89 -8.69 -5.24 11.85
CA ASN A 89 -8.07 -6.34 11.08
C ASN A 89 -7.62 -5.93 9.66
N LYS A 90 -7.41 -4.64 9.40
CA LYS A 90 -6.85 -4.13 8.14
C LYS A 90 -5.32 -4.17 8.22
N PHE A 91 -4.74 -5.36 8.43
CA PHE A 91 -3.34 -5.50 8.84
C PHE A 91 -2.32 -4.95 7.83
N LYS A 92 -2.60 -5.07 6.52
CA LYS A 92 -1.72 -4.46 5.50
C LYS A 92 -1.68 -2.94 5.61
N GLN A 93 -2.84 -2.32 5.79
CA GLN A 93 -2.95 -0.87 5.97
C GLN A 93 -2.26 -0.44 7.27
N SER A 94 -2.50 -1.16 8.37
CA SER A 94 -1.82 -0.92 9.64
C SER A 94 -0.29 -0.95 9.50
N THR A 95 0.23 -1.98 8.83
CA THR A 95 1.66 -2.15 8.55
C THR A 95 2.25 -0.94 7.81
N ASP A 96 1.55 -0.45 6.78
CA ASP A 96 2.05 0.66 5.96
C ASP A 96 2.12 1.98 6.74
N TRP A 97 1.10 2.28 7.54
CA TRP A 97 1.03 3.52 8.32
C TRP A 97 1.95 3.51 9.54
N LEU A 98 2.06 2.38 10.25
CA LEU A 98 2.98 2.26 11.39
C LEU A 98 4.45 2.32 10.95
N ASN A 99 4.79 1.70 9.82
CA ASN A 99 6.10 1.89 9.20
C ASN A 99 6.36 3.35 8.86
N LYS A 100 5.35 4.06 8.34
CA LYS A 100 5.48 5.49 8.01
C LYS A 100 5.71 6.33 9.27
N TYR A 101 5.01 6.05 10.37
CA TYR A 101 5.24 6.74 11.64
C TYR A 101 6.68 6.58 12.12
N ILE A 102 7.17 5.33 12.16
CA ILE A 102 8.53 5.01 12.59
C ILE A 102 9.56 5.69 11.68
N GLN A 103 9.34 5.72 10.36
CA GLN A 103 10.20 6.43 9.41
C GLN A 103 10.28 7.93 9.71
N LEU A 104 9.15 8.57 10.05
CA LEU A 104 9.08 10.02 10.24
C LEU A 104 9.61 10.47 11.60
N LYS A 105 9.39 9.68 12.66
CA LYS A 105 9.71 10.07 14.04
C LYS A 105 10.93 9.38 14.63
N GLY A 106 11.38 8.29 14.00
CA GLY A 106 12.46 7.46 14.53
C GLY A 106 12.17 6.92 15.93
N THR A 107 13.22 6.58 16.65
CA THR A 107 13.15 6.02 18.02
C THR A 107 12.71 7.04 19.08
N THR A 108 12.67 8.33 18.74
CA THR A 108 12.28 9.43 19.63
C THR A 108 10.79 9.76 19.57
N GLY A 109 10.01 9.04 18.76
CA GLY A 109 8.56 9.23 18.68
C GLY A 109 7.86 8.81 19.97
N GLN A 110 6.89 9.60 20.43
CA GLN A 110 6.14 9.33 21.67
C GLN A 110 5.42 7.97 21.67
N HIS A 111 5.07 7.45 20.49
CA HIS A 111 4.42 6.16 20.31
C HIS A 111 5.34 5.10 19.71
N TYR A 112 6.67 5.30 19.74
CA TYR A 112 7.61 4.42 19.04
C TYR A 112 7.48 2.95 19.48
N GLU A 113 7.49 2.69 20.79
CA GLU A 113 7.41 1.33 21.33
C GLU A 113 6.09 0.64 20.96
N GLU A 114 4.98 1.36 21.08
CA GLU A 114 3.65 0.86 20.72
C GLU A 114 3.56 0.60 19.20
N ALA A 115 4.07 1.51 18.38
CA ALA A 115 4.07 1.37 16.93
C ALA A 115 4.88 0.14 16.48
N VAL A 116 6.05 -0.09 17.06
CA VAL A 116 6.87 -1.29 16.75
C VAL A 116 6.15 -2.58 17.18
N SER A 117 5.54 -2.57 18.35
CA SER A 117 4.78 -3.73 18.86
C SER A 117 3.58 -4.07 17.96
N LEU A 118 2.77 -3.07 17.60
CA LEU A 118 1.63 -3.24 16.70
C LEU A 118 2.07 -3.65 15.29
N LEU A 119 3.14 -3.04 14.77
CA LEU A 119 3.68 -3.36 13.45
C LEU A 119 4.08 -4.84 13.37
N LYS A 120 4.84 -5.33 14.34
CA LYS A 120 5.27 -6.74 14.37
C LYS A 120 4.08 -7.70 14.38
N ARG A 121 3.01 -7.37 15.13
CA ARG A 121 1.79 -8.17 15.18
C ARG A 121 1.03 -8.12 13.85
N ALA A 122 0.92 -6.94 13.24
CA ALA A 122 0.27 -6.75 11.95
C ALA A 122 0.98 -7.54 10.83
N GLU A 123 2.32 -7.52 10.81
CA GLU A 123 3.11 -8.25 9.81
C GLU A 123 2.90 -9.76 9.90
N VAL A 124 2.79 -10.31 11.11
CA VAL A 124 2.46 -11.74 11.32
C VAL A 124 1.09 -12.05 10.73
N GLU A 125 0.08 -11.21 10.99
CA GLU A 125 -1.27 -11.44 10.45
C GLU A 125 -1.33 -11.30 8.93
N VAL A 126 -0.59 -10.37 8.32
CA VAL A 126 -0.47 -10.27 6.85
C VAL A 126 0.08 -11.57 6.25
N LEU A 127 1.07 -12.20 6.91
CA LEU A 127 1.59 -13.49 6.46
C LEU A 127 0.55 -14.61 6.63
N ASN A 128 -0.21 -14.60 7.73
CA ASN A 128 -1.28 -15.56 7.97
C ASN A 128 -2.39 -15.43 6.93
N GLU A 129 -2.82 -14.22 6.61
CA GLU A 129 -3.84 -13.94 5.58
C GLU A 129 -3.41 -14.48 4.22
N ARG A 130 -2.18 -14.17 3.79
CA ARG A 130 -1.62 -14.70 2.54
C ARG A 130 -1.57 -16.22 2.53
N SER A 131 -1.20 -16.83 3.65
CA SER A 131 -1.14 -18.30 3.77
C SER A 131 -2.54 -18.92 3.67
N ARG A 132 -3.55 -18.31 4.28
CA ARG A 132 -4.96 -18.74 4.20
C ARG A 132 -5.51 -18.56 2.79
N GLU A 133 -5.22 -17.45 2.13
CA GLU A 133 -5.60 -17.21 0.73
C GLU A 133 -4.98 -18.24 -0.20
N ALA A 134 -3.68 -18.53 -0.04
CA ALA A 134 -2.99 -19.56 -0.81
C ALA A 134 -3.60 -20.96 -0.56
N ALA A 135 -3.90 -21.31 0.69
CA ALA A 135 -4.55 -22.57 1.04
C ALA A 135 -5.96 -22.67 0.44
N LYS A 136 -6.74 -21.59 0.46
CA LYS A 136 -8.09 -21.55 -0.15
C LYS A 136 -8.00 -21.67 -1.67
N ALA A 137 -7.04 -21.00 -2.31
CA ALA A 137 -6.81 -21.12 -3.75
C ALA A 137 -6.44 -22.56 -4.13
N GLN A 138 -5.55 -23.19 -3.35
CA GLN A 138 -5.19 -24.60 -3.52
C GLN A 138 -6.41 -25.51 -3.36
N GLN A 139 -7.25 -25.26 -2.35
CA GLN A 139 -8.47 -26.04 -2.13
C GLN A 139 -9.43 -25.96 -3.33
N VAL A 140 -9.67 -24.77 -3.87
CA VAL A 140 -10.53 -24.58 -5.04
C VAL A 140 -9.95 -25.32 -6.25
N LEU A 141 -8.66 -25.13 -6.53
CA LEU A 141 -7.97 -25.81 -7.65
C LEU A 141 -7.91 -27.33 -7.50
N SER A 142 -8.01 -27.85 -6.28
CA SER A 142 -8.05 -29.29 -5.98
C SER A 142 -9.46 -29.90 -6.01
N GLN A 143 -10.51 -29.12 -6.23
CA GLN A 143 -11.85 -29.68 -6.40
C GLN A 143 -11.91 -30.49 -7.70
N ASN A 144 -12.72 -31.57 -7.72
CA ASN A 144 -12.88 -32.52 -8.83
C ASN A 144 -13.59 -31.89 -10.04
N TYR A 145 -13.01 -30.85 -10.64
CA TYR A 145 -13.40 -30.35 -11.96
C TYR A 145 -12.20 -30.40 -12.89
N ASP A 146 -12.42 -30.74 -14.16
CA ASP A 146 -11.39 -30.64 -15.19
C ASP A 146 -11.35 -29.21 -15.72
N ILE A 147 -10.16 -28.61 -15.70
CA ILE A 147 -9.86 -27.35 -16.37
C ILE A 147 -9.88 -27.60 -17.87
N ASP A 148 -10.76 -26.90 -18.58
CA ASP A 148 -10.78 -26.87 -20.04
C ASP A 148 -9.53 -26.13 -20.57
N CYS A 149 -8.68 -26.86 -21.30
CA CYS A 149 -7.45 -26.33 -21.87
C CYS A 149 -7.64 -25.70 -23.26
N GLY A 150 -8.89 -25.57 -23.72
CA GLY A 150 -9.24 -25.02 -25.02
C GLY A 150 -8.93 -25.96 -26.20
N PRO A 151 -9.11 -25.49 -27.45
CA PRO A 151 -9.19 -26.34 -28.63
C PRO A 151 -7.89 -27.06 -29.00
N THR A 152 -6.75 -26.61 -28.47
CA THR A 152 -5.44 -27.24 -28.74
C THR A 152 -5.18 -28.45 -27.85
N GLY A 153 -5.90 -28.59 -26.73
CA GLY A 153 -5.73 -29.68 -25.77
C GLY A 153 -4.34 -29.77 -25.13
N LYS A 154 -3.50 -28.72 -25.27
CA LYS A 154 -2.13 -28.68 -24.77
C LYS A 154 -1.88 -27.40 -23.99
N VAL A 155 -1.13 -27.50 -22.91
CA VAL A 155 -0.79 -26.38 -22.03
C VAL A 155 0.71 -26.28 -21.88
N ILE A 156 1.24 -25.07 -21.86
CA ILE A 156 2.65 -24.84 -21.51
C ILE A 156 2.87 -25.29 -20.06
N CYS A 157 3.87 -26.11 -19.81
CA CYS A 157 4.13 -26.65 -18.49
C CYS A 157 4.40 -25.51 -17.49
N PRO A 158 3.59 -25.37 -16.42
CA PRO A 158 3.77 -24.29 -15.45
C PRO A 158 5.02 -24.48 -14.58
N VAL A 159 5.54 -25.71 -14.47
CA VAL A 159 6.73 -26.02 -13.64
C VAL A 159 8.02 -25.46 -14.25
N CYS A 160 8.24 -25.68 -15.55
CA CYS A 160 9.41 -25.17 -16.27
C CYS A 160 9.12 -23.94 -17.13
N LYS A 161 7.87 -23.48 -17.18
CA LYS A 161 7.43 -22.36 -18.03
C LYS A 161 7.77 -22.58 -19.52
N GLY A 162 7.71 -23.82 -19.99
CA GLY A 162 8.01 -24.19 -21.37
C GLY A 162 9.50 -24.33 -21.70
N THR A 163 10.42 -24.05 -20.77
CA THR A 163 11.87 -24.10 -21.06
C THR A 163 12.45 -25.51 -21.00
N THR A 164 11.68 -26.51 -20.55
CA THR A 164 12.11 -27.87 -20.23
C THR A 164 13.14 -28.00 -19.11
N VAL A 165 13.58 -26.89 -18.51
CA VAL A 165 14.62 -26.87 -17.47
C VAL A 165 14.16 -26.03 -16.29
N ILE A 166 14.19 -26.63 -15.10
CA ILE A 166 13.94 -25.97 -13.83
C ILE A 166 15.25 -25.38 -13.33
N VAL A 167 15.26 -24.07 -13.12
CA VAL A 167 16.44 -23.33 -12.62
C VAL A 167 16.22 -22.99 -11.16
N LYS A 168 17.04 -23.55 -10.27
CA LYS A 168 17.02 -23.25 -8.83
C LYS A 168 18.21 -22.36 -8.48
N LYS A 169 17.94 -21.18 -7.94
CA LYS A 169 19.00 -20.26 -7.47
C LYS A 169 19.51 -20.74 -6.11
N GLY A 170 20.78 -21.12 -6.03
CA GLY A 170 21.46 -21.50 -4.80
C GLY A 170 22.54 -20.51 -4.38
N ALA A 171 23.05 -20.66 -3.16
CA ALA A 171 24.12 -19.80 -2.62
C ALA A 171 25.44 -19.88 -3.42
N PHE A 172 25.65 -20.97 -4.17
CA PHE A 172 26.85 -21.24 -4.95
C PHE A 172 26.63 -21.13 -6.47
N GLY A 173 25.46 -20.64 -6.91
CA GLY A 173 25.10 -20.53 -8.32
C GLY A 173 23.76 -21.16 -8.67
N ASN A 174 23.46 -21.20 -9.97
CA ASN A 174 22.22 -21.79 -10.49
C ASN A 174 22.39 -23.30 -10.67
N GLU A 175 21.46 -24.07 -10.13
CA GLU A 175 21.31 -25.50 -10.38
C GLU A 175 20.26 -25.70 -11.48
N TYR A 176 20.60 -26.47 -12.50
CA TYR A 176 19.75 -26.74 -13.66
C TYR A 176 19.30 -28.20 -13.63
N LYS A 177 18.00 -28.44 -13.67
CA LYS A 177 17.41 -29.79 -13.73
C LYS A 177 16.41 -29.88 -14.86
N THR A 178 16.46 -30.98 -15.61
CA THR A 178 15.44 -31.26 -16.63
C THR A 178 14.07 -31.41 -15.97
N CYS A 179 13.04 -30.84 -16.58
CA CYS A 179 11.68 -30.91 -16.07
C CYS A 179 11.12 -32.33 -16.25
N SER A 180 10.88 -33.03 -15.15
CA SER A 180 10.35 -34.40 -15.16
C SER A 180 8.87 -34.48 -15.54
N TYR A 181 8.16 -33.35 -15.62
CA TYR A 181 6.71 -33.33 -15.83
C TYR A 181 6.31 -33.10 -17.30
N CYS A 182 7.03 -32.26 -18.04
CA CYS A 182 6.66 -31.86 -19.41
C CYS A 182 7.37 -32.64 -20.51
N ASP A 183 6.80 -32.63 -21.71
CA ASP A 183 7.45 -33.22 -22.88
C ASP A 183 8.73 -32.46 -23.27
N LYS A 184 9.40 -32.93 -24.33
CA LYS A 184 10.65 -32.34 -24.85
C LYS A 184 10.46 -30.93 -25.41
N HIS A 185 9.23 -30.44 -25.50
CA HIS A 185 8.88 -29.10 -25.97
C HIS A 185 8.33 -28.22 -24.85
N GLY A 186 8.33 -28.69 -23.59
CA GLY A 186 7.84 -27.91 -22.47
C GLY A 186 6.31 -27.91 -22.35
N LEU A 187 5.62 -28.87 -22.97
CA LEU A 187 4.16 -28.95 -23.02
C LEU A 187 3.62 -30.11 -22.18
N LEU A 188 2.37 -29.97 -21.76
CA LEU A 188 1.54 -31.00 -21.11
C LEU A 188 0.26 -31.18 -21.94
N THR A 189 -0.24 -32.41 -22.00
CA THR A 189 -1.63 -32.63 -22.46
C THR A 189 -2.61 -32.06 -21.43
N CYS A 190 -3.86 -31.82 -21.85
CA CYS A 190 -4.87 -31.31 -20.93
C CYS A 190 -5.07 -32.23 -19.71
N ASP A 191 -5.07 -33.55 -19.91
CA ASP A 191 -5.18 -34.51 -18.81
C ASP A 191 -3.98 -34.44 -17.86
N GLN A 192 -2.76 -34.35 -18.41
CA GLN A 192 -1.54 -34.20 -17.61
C GLN A 192 -1.53 -32.89 -16.83
N TYR A 193 -2.03 -31.81 -17.44
CA TYR A 193 -2.18 -30.52 -16.77
C TYR A 193 -3.18 -30.61 -15.61
N ASN A 194 -4.34 -31.23 -15.83
CA ASN A 194 -5.33 -31.45 -14.77
C ASN A 194 -4.80 -32.33 -13.63
N GLN A 195 -4.10 -33.41 -13.95
CA GLN A 195 -3.40 -34.24 -12.95
C GLN A 195 -2.31 -33.44 -12.21
N LEU A 196 -1.59 -32.55 -12.90
CA LEU A 196 -0.55 -31.74 -12.28
C LEU A 196 -1.14 -30.74 -11.28
N VAL A 197 -2.23 -30.05 -11.64
CA VAL A 197 -2.90 -29.07 -10.76
C VAL A 197 -3.50 -29.75 -9.52
N ARG A 198 -3.95 -31.01 -9.64
CA ARG A 198 -4.41 -31.83 -8.51
C ARG A 198 -3.28 -32.43 -7.66
N GLY A 199 -2.03 -32.33 -8.11
CA GLY A 199 -0.88 -32.97 -7.45
C GLY A 199 -0.79 -34.48 -7.66
N GLU A 200 -1.48 -35.02 -8.68
CA GLU A 200 -1.55 -36.45 -9.01
C GLU A 200 -0.56 -36.85 -10.11
N LEU A 201 -0.05 -35.88 -10.90
CA LEU A 201 0.89 -36.16 -11.98
C LEU A 201 2.23 -36.63 -11.42
N LYS A 202 2.59 -37.90 -11.68
CA LYS A 202 3.87 -38.47 -11.29
C LYS A 202 5.00 -37.95 -12.20
N PRO A 203 6.19 -37.63 -11.65
CA PRO A 203 7.34 -37.26 -12.45
C PRO A 203 7.76 -38.45 -13.33
N ARG A 204 8.17 -38.17 -14.57
CA ARG A 204 8.75 -39.20 -15.43
C ARG A 204 10.10 -39.66 -14.88
N PRO A 205 10.39 -40.97 -14.90
CA PRO A 205 11.72 -41.46 -14.62
C PRO A 205 12.69 -40.91 -15.66
N GLU A 206 13.89 -40.53 -15.20
CA GLU A 206 15.01 -40.07 -16.04
C GLU A 206 15.59 -41.20 -16.90
#